data_AF-A0A0J9CVG8-F1
#
_entry.id   AF-A0A0J9CVG8-F1
#
_cell.length_a   1.000
_cell.length_b   1.000
_cell.length_c   1.000
_cell.angle_alpha   90.00
_cell.angle_beta   90.00
_cell.angle_gamma   90.00
#
_symmetry.space_group_name_H-M   'P 1'
#
loop_
_entity.id
_entity.type
_entity.pdbx_description
1 polymer ?
#
loop_
_entity_poly.entity_id
_entity_poly.type
_entity_poly.pdbx_seq_one_letter_code
_entity_poly.pdbx_strand_id
1 'polypeptide(L)'
;MTETTTPTLAELMAQQTELERQIAAATLSSVQAAQAVMARASTGKVADDLEALQASLPANGTAHQQIGNVISVIRNVATWLPSEVARLEALAAEPQTEEAA
;
A
#
# COMPACT_ATOMS: atom_id res chain seq x y z
N MET A 1 -9.22 29.06 -34.41
CA MET A 1 -10.13 27.98 -34.01
C MET A 1 -9.26 26.79 -33.68
N THR A 2 -9.18 26.40 -32.41
CA THR A 2 -8.45 25.18 -32.03
C THR A 2 -9.37 24.01 -32.35
N GLU A 3 -9.04 23.24 -33.39
CA GLU A 3 -9.67 21.95 -33.62
C GLU A 3 -9.33 21.05 -32.42
N THR A 4 -10.31 20.78 -31.57
CA THR A 4 -10.17 19.77 -30.53
C THR A 4 -10.38 18.43 -31.22
N THR A 5 -9.30 17.79 -31.64
CA THR A 5 -9.33 16.41 -32.14
C THR A 5 -9.71 15.49 -30.98
N THR A 6 -10.71 14.63 -31.17
CA THR A 6 -11.07 13.62 -30.15
C THR A 6 -9.93 12.61 -30.03
N PRO A 7 -9.41 12.36 -28.81
CA PRO A 7 -8.30 11.44 -28.62
C PRO A 7 -8.68 10.00 -28.98
N THR A 8 -7.72 9.25 -29.49
CA THR A 8 -7.86 7.82 -29.78
C THR A 8 -7.84 6.99 -28.49
N LEU A 9 -8.30 5.74 -28.56
CA LEU A 9 -8.21 4.82 -27.41
C LEU A 9 -6.76 4.62 -26.94
N ALA A 10 -5.81 4.55 -27.88
CA ALA A 10 -4.39 4.40 -27.56
C ALA A 10 -3.85 5.61 -26.79
N GLU A 11 -4.20 6.82 -27.21
CA GLU A 11 -3.83 8.07 -26.52
C GLU A 11 -4.46 8.15 -25.12
N LEU A 12 -5.71 7.72 -24.97
CA LEU A 12 -6.37 7.65 -23.66
C LEU A 12 -5.69 6.64 -22.73
N MET A 13 -5.28 5.48 -23.25
CA MET A 13 -4.55 4.48 -22.47
C MET A 13 -3.17 5.00 -22.05
N ALA A 14 -2.45 5.67 -22.95
CA ALA A 14 -1.15 6.27 -22.63
C ALA A 14 -1.28 7.37 -21.55
N GLN A 15 -2.31 8.23 -21.66
CA GLN A 15 -2.62 9.23 -20.63
C GLN A 15 -2.97 8.60 -19.28
N GLN A 16 -3.70 7.49 -19.28
CA GLN A 16 -4.02 6.76 -18.04
C GLN A 16 -2.75 6.19 -17.39
N THR A 17 -1.88 5.51 -18.15
CA THR A 17 -0.61 4.98 -17.63
C THR A 17 0.27 6.09 -17.06
N GLU A 18 0.33 7.23 -17.76
CA GLU A 18 1.06 8.39 -17.28
C GLU A 18 0.51 8.91 -15.95
N LEU A 19 -0.82 9.03 -15.83
CA LEU A 19 -1.48 9.45 -14.60
C LEU A 19 -1.23 8.46 -13.45
N GLU A 20 -1.33 7.15 -13.70
CA GLU A 20 -1.05 6.10 -12.72
C GLU A 20 0.37 6.19 -12.18
N ARG A 21 1.34 6.43 -13.05
CA ARG A 21 2.74 6.65 -12.67
C ARG A 21 2.93 7.89 -11.80
N GLN A 22 2.30 9.01 -12.17
CA GLN A 22 2.36 10.24 -11.38
C GLN A 22 1.74 10.06 -9.99
N ILE A 23 0.60 9.37 -9.91
CA ILE A 23 -0.04 9.00 -8.64
C ILE A 23 0.89 8.09 -7.84
N ALA A 24 1.54 7.11 -8.47
CA ALA A 24 2.46 6.20 -7.80
C ALA A 24 3.65 6.96 -7.20
N ALA A 25 4.29 7.82 -7.98
CA ALA A 25 5.40 8.66 -7.51
C ALA A 25 4.98 9.60 -6.35
N ALA A 26 3.79 10.21 -6.45
CA ALA A 26 3.27 11.10 -5.41
C ALA A 26 2.95 10.38 -4.09
N THR A 27 2.49 9.12 -4.16
CA THR A 27 2.05 8.34 -2.99
C THR A 27 3.17 7.52 -2.36
N LEU A 28 4.20 7.13 -3.12
CA LEU A 28 5.29 6.26 -2.68
C LEU A 28 5.91 6.68 -1.34
N SER A 29 6.25 7.96 -1.18
CA SER A 29 6.90 8.46 0.05
C SER A 29 6.06 8.24 1.32
N SER A 30 4.73 8.37 1.21
CA SER A 30 3.81 8.16 2.33
C SER A 30 3.70 6.68 2.71
N VAL A 31 3.69 5.79 1.72
CA VAL A 31 3.64 4.34 1.94
C VAL A 31 4.96 3.84 2.52
N GLN A 32 6.11 4.34 2.03
CA GLN A 32 7.42 4.06 2.61
C GLN A 32 7.51 4.54 4.07
N ALA A 33 6.96 5.72 4.39
CA ALA A 33 6.91 6.21 5.77
C ALA A 33 6.06 5.28 6.67
N ALA A 34 4.92 4.80 6.18
CA ALA A 34 4.10 3.82 6.90
C ALA A 34 4.85 2.49 7.10
N GLN A 35 5.55 1.98 6.08
CA GLN A 35 6.39 0.79 6.17
C GLN A 35 7.47 0.96 7.24
N ALA A 36 8.15 2.11 7.26
CA ALA A 36 9.18 2.41 8.25
C ALA A 36 8.64 2.44 9.68
N VAL A 37 7.40 2.92 9.89
CA VAL A 37 6.72 2.87 11.20
C VAL A 37 6.42 1.43 11.59
N MET A 38 5.93 0.60 10.67
CA MET A 38 5.62 -0.80 10.93
C MET A 38 6.87 -1.65 11.18
N ALA A 39 8.00 -1.31 10.54
CA ALA A 39 9.29 -1.97 10.73
C ALA A 39 9.96 -1.66 12.09
N ARG A 40 9.44 -0.69 12.85
CA ARG A 40 9.97 -0.40 14.20
C ARG A 40 9.73 -1.60 15.11
N ALA A 41 10.75 -1.95 15.89
CA ALA A 41 10.68 -3.05 16.86
C ALA A 41 9.50 -2.92 17.83
N SER A 42 9.09 -1.69 18.17
CA SER A 42 7.93 -1.42 19.03
C SER A 42 6.62 -1.95 18.43
N THR A 43 6.45 -1.89 17.11
CA THR A 43 5.21 -2.29 16.45
C THR A 43 5.05 -3.82 16.43
N GLY A 44 6.14 -4.55 16.14
CA GLY A 44 6.17 -6.01 16.27
C GLY A 44 5.92 -6.45 17.71
N LYS A 45 6.58 -5.80 18.67
CA LYS A 45 6.40 -6.10 20.09
C LYS A 45 4.94 -5.94 20.57
N VAL A 46 4.20 -4.97 20.05
CA VAL A 46 2.77 -4.80 20.40
C VAL A 46 1.95 -6.01 19.98
N ALA A 47 2.16 -6.57 18.79
CA ALA A 47 1.45 -7.78 18.36
C ALA A 47 1.81 -8.98 19.23
N ASP A 48 3.09 -9.15 19.56
CA ASP A 48 3.57 -10.25 20.40
C ASP A 48 3.04 -10.15 21.85
N ASP A 49 3.07 -8.95 22.43
CA ASP A 49 2.53 -8.68 23.77
C ASP A 49 1.01 -8.95 23.81
N LEU A 50 0.29 -8.56 22.76
CA LEU A 50 -1.14 -8.81 22.62
C LEU A 50 -1.44 -10.30 22.47
N GLU A 51 -0.62 -11.07 21.75
CA GLU A 51 -0.79 -12.52 21.62
C GLU A 51 -0.61 -13.23 22.96
N ALA A 52 0.39 -12.81 23.76
CA ALA A 52 0.58 -13.30 25.12
C ALA A 52 -0.61 -12.97 26.02
N LEU A 53 -1.15 -11.75 25.94
CA LEU A 53 -2.35 -11.35 26.66
C LEU A 53 -3.56 -12.17 26.21
N GLN A 54 -3.75 -12.38 24.91
CA GLN A 54 -4.86 -13.13 24.33
C GLN A 54 -4.92 -14.57 24.87
N ALA A 55 -3.75 -15.21 24.99
CA ALA A 55 -3.63 -16.57 25.51
C ALA A 55 -4.08 -16.71 26.98
N SER A 56 -4.05 -15.62 27.75
CA SER A 56 -4.54 -15.60 29.14
C SER A 56 -6.05 -15.39 29.27
N LEU A 57 -6.74 -15.07 28.18
CA LEU A 57 -8.17 -14.74 28.18
C LEU A 57 -9.04 -15.93 27.75
N PRO A 58 -10.28 -16.03 28.27
CA PRO A 58 -11.24 -17.01 27.79
C PRO A 58 -11.48 -16.87 26.28
N ALA A 59 -11.28 -17.96 25.53
CA ALA A 59 -11.34 -17.96 24.06
C ALA A 59 -12.69 -17.48 23.48
N ASN A 60 -13.79 -17.71 24.22
CA ASN A 60 -15.13 -17.26 23.86
C ASN A 60 -15.45 -15.83 24.33
N GLY A 61 -14.51 -15.14 24.97
CA GLY A 61 -14.69 -13.78 25.47
C GLY A 61 -14.51 -12.73 24.37
N THR A 62 -15.29 -11.66 24.44
CA THR A 62 -15.18 -10.50 23.53
C THR A 62 -13.76 -9.92 23.50
N ALA A 63 -13.09 -9.85 24.65
CA ALA A 63 -11.73 -9.35 24.74
C ALA A 63 -10.73 -10.22 23.96
N HIS A 64 -10.86 -11.55 24.02
CA HIS A 64 -10.02 -12.48 23.25
C HIS A 64 -10.19 -12.26 21.75
N GLN A 65 -11.43 -12.09 21.28
CA GLN A 65 -11.72 -11.84 19.86
C GLN A 65 -11.21 -10.47 19.39
N GLN A 66 -11.43 -9.43 20.18
CA GLN A 66 -10.95 -8.07 19.86
C GLN A 66 -9.43 -8.00 19.74
N ILE A 67 -8.71 -8.65 20.66
CA ILE A 67 -7.25 -8.72 20.58
C ILE A 67 -6.80 -9.46 19.32
N GLY A 68 -7.46 -10.58 18.97
CA GLY A 68 -7.18 -11.31 17.74
C GLY A 68 -7.35 -10.44 16.48
N ASN A 69 -8.38 -9.59 16.45
CA ASN A 69 -8.59 -8.66 15.34
C ASN A 69 -7.46 -7.63 15.25
N VAL A 70 -7.00 -7.08 16.37
CA VAL A 70 -5.88 -6.12 16.40
C VAL A 70 -4.59 -6.78 15.91
N ILE A 71 -4.27 -7.98 16.40
CA ILE A 71 -3.10 -8.75 15.96
C ILE A 71 -3.16 -8.98 14.45
N SER A 72 -4.32 -9.40 13.94
CA SER A 72 -4.55 -9.63 12.51
C SER A 72 -4.29 -8.38 11.69
N VAL A 73 -4.84 -7.23 12.09
CA VAL A 73 -4.60 -5.94 11.40
C VAL A 73 -3.11 -5.59 11.38
N ILE A 74 -2.41 -5.68 12.52
CA ILE A 74 -0.98 -5.35 12.59
C ILE A 74 -0.18 -6.25 11.64
N ARG A 75 -0.40 -7.56 11.69
CA ARG A 75 0.31 -8.54 10.85
C ARG A 75 -0.02 -8.38 9.36
N ASN A 76 -1.28 -8.14 9.02
CA ASN A 76 -1.70 -7.94 7.64
C ASN A 76 -1.10 -6.66 7.04
N VAL A 77 -1.12 -5.55 7.78
CA VAL A 77 -0.53 -4.29 7.33
C VAL A 77 0.98 -4.42 7.19
N ALA A 78 1.66 -5.07 8.14
CA ALA A 78 3.09 -5.32 8.07
C ALA A 78 3.49 -6.18 6.85
N THR A 79 2.62 -7.11 6.44
CA THR A 79 2.83 -7.96 5.27
C THR A 79 2.50 -7.24 3.96
N TRP A 80 1.47 -6.39 3.95
CA TRP A 80 0.99 -5.70 2.76
C TRP A 80 1.89 -4.54 2.34
N LEU A 81 2.35 -3.71 3.28
CA LEU A 81 3.11 -2.48 2.98
C LEU A 81 4.37 -2.71 2.12
N PRO A 82 5.22 -3.73 2.37
CA PRO A 82 6.37 -4.00 1.52
C PRO A 82 6.00 -4.30 0.06
N SER A 83 4.93 -5.08 -0.16
CA SER A 83 4.44 -5.41 -1.50
C SER A 83 3.90 -4.17 -2.21
N GLU A 84 3.24 -3.27 -1.46
CA GLU A 84 2.74 -2.03 -2.02
C GLU A 84 3.86 -1.06 -2.38
N VAL A 85 4.90 -0.94 -1.54
CA VAL A 85 6.10 -0.16 -1.87
C VAL A 85 6.73 -0.68 -3.16
N ALA A 86 6.93 -2.00 -3.28
CA ALA A 86 7.51 -2.60 -4.49
C ALA A 86 6.66 -2.34 -5.74
N ARG A 87 5.33 -2.40 -5.63
CA ARG A 87 4.40 -2.08 -6.73
C ARG A 87 4.51 -0.63 -7.17
N LEU A 88 4.54 0.30 -6.22
CA LEU A 88 4.65 1.74 -6.49
C LEU A 88 6.01 2.12 -7.08
N GLU A 89 7.09 1.50 -6.60
CA GLU A 89 8.43 1.66 -7.17
C GLU A 89 8.48 1.17 -8.61
N ALA A 90 7.87 0.02 -8.90
CA ALA A 90 7.79 -0.52 -10.25
C ALA A 90 7.03 0.43 -11.20
N LEU A 91 5.85 0.90 -10.80
CA LEU A 91 5.05 1.84 -11.59
C LEU A 91 5.78 3.17 -11.82
N ALA A 92 6.41 3.73 -10.77
CA ALA A 92 7.17 4.97 -10.88
C ALA A 92 8.37 4.86 -11.82
N ALA A 93 8.94 3.65 -11.96
CA ALA A 93 10.09 3.38 -12.83
C ALA A 93 9.72 3.06 -14.28
N GLU A 94 8.43 2.92 -14.62
CA GLU A 94 8.01 2.64 -16.00
C GLU A 94 8.46 3.77 -16.95
N PRO A 95 9.14 3.43 -18.06
CA PRO A 95 9.61 4.42 -19.02
C PRO A 95 8.42 5.18 -19.60
N GLN A 96 8.60 6.48 -19.86
CA GLN A 96 7.66 7.22 -20.70
C GLN A 96 7.66 6.52 -22.05
N THR A 97 6.53 5.95 -22.45
CA THR A 97 6.37 5.50 -23.81
C THR A 97 6.58 6.72 -24.69
N GLU A 98 7.76 6.85 -25.29
CA GLU A 98 8.04 7.88 -26.29
C GLU A 98 7.01 7.69 -27.40
N GLU A 99 6.13 8.68 -27.51
CA GLU A 99 5.19 8.84 -28.59
C GLU A 99 6.00 8.86 -29.89
N ALA A 100 5.80 7.84 -30.73
CA ALA A 100 6.43 7.78 -32.03
C ALA A 100 6.02 9.02 -32.83
N ALA A 101 7.00 9.89 -33.10
CA ALA A 101 6.91 11.12 -33.87
C ALA A 101 6.35 10.91 -35.29
#